data_AF-A0A537HDE7-F1
#
_entry.id   AF-A0A537HDE7-F1
#
_cell.length_a   1.000
_cell.length_b   1.000
_cell.length_c   1.000
_cell.angle_alpha   90.00
_cell.angle_beta   90.00
_cell.angle_gamma   90.00
#
_symmetry.space_group_name_H-M   'P 1'
#
loop_
_entity.id
_entity.type
_entity.pdbx_description
1 polymer ?
#
loop_
_entity_poly.entity_id
_entity_poly.type
_entity_poly.pdbx_seq_one_letter_code
_entity_poly.pdbx_strand_id
1 'polypeptide(L)'
;MDPVRVRFLVGGLFLVGLALFNFVTYTNTSSTQSTFNILSGQYEYLATTRSPGDSISGAFQEGSGSLVSFYILSSAQFASFQTGASLNSMYSIQDVASSPISFAFTLQDTYYIVFRHGSGLFNSTETVDFQRTYITHDNFRLGLGLFFLAFAAVEIVIAFRPRKAPPVIPPPPPVSFYLQGQPTPTPAGQTVSKRCSFCGQVVGEQLNFCPTCGNKLNDQLPHQEST
;
A
#
# COMPACT_ATOMS: atom_id res chain seq x y z
N MET A 1 -6.05 -25.68 -14.29
CA MET A 1 -5.33 -24.39 -14.27
C MET A 1 -3.83 -24.71 -14.39
N ASP A 2 -3.06 -23.94 -15.16
CA ASP A 2 -1.62 -24.20 -15.36
C ASP A 2 -0.86 -24.16 -14.02
N PRO A 3 0.13 -25.06 -13.76
CA PRO A 3 0.88 -25.08 -12.51
C PRO A 3 1.49 -23.72 -12.10
N VAL A 4 1.93 -22.93 -13.08
CA VAL A 4 2.47 -21.58 -12.87
C VAL A 4 1.37 -20.64 -12.37
N ARG A 5 0.17 -20.68 -12.97
CA ARG A 5 -0.97 -19.85 -12.52
C ARG A 5 -1.47 -20.25 -11.14
N VAL A 6 -1.42 -21.53 -10.81
CA VAL A 6 -1.77 -22.03 -9.47
C VAL A 6 -0.79 -21.48 -8.43
N ARG A 7 0.51 -21.37 -8.74
CA ARG A 7 1.49 -20.76 -7.82
C ARG A 7 1.18 -19.29 -7.53
N PHE A 8 0.90 -18.49 -8.56
CA PHE A 8 0.51 -17.08 -8.40
C PHE A 8 -0.80 -16.95 -7.60
N LEU A 9 -1.77 -17.84 -7.84
CA LEU A 9 -3.02 -17.82 -7.09
C LEU A 9 -2.80 -18.13 -5.60
N VAL A 10 -2.03 -19.18 -5.29
CA VAL A 10 -1.71 -19.58 -3.91
C VAL A 10 -0.89 -18.49 -3.21
N GLY A 11 0.10 -17.91 -3.88
CA GLY A 11 0.89 -16.79 -3.37
C GLY A 11 0.04 -15.56 -3.08
N GLY A 12 -0.82 -15.17 -4.02
CA GLY A 12 -1.77 -14.07 -3.84
C GLY A 12 -2.69 -14.28 -2.63
N LEU A 13 -3.29 -15.47 -2.49
CA LEU A 13 -4.16 -15.78 -1.35
C LEU A 13 -3.40 -15.75 -0.01
N PHE A 14 -2.16 -16.23 0.02
CA PHE A 14 -1.30 -16.15 1.21
C PHE A 14 -1.04 -14.70 1.61
N LEU A 15 -0.74 -13.82 0.64
CA LEU A 15 -0.54 -12.39 0.88
C LEU A 15 -1.82 -11.69 1.36
N VAL A 16 -3.00 -12.07 0.86
CA VAL A 16 -4.28 -11.60 1.42
C VAL A 16 -4.40 -12.00 2.88
N GLY A 17 -4.03 -13.22 3.24
CA GLY A 17 -4.00 -13.68 4.63
C GLY A 17 -3.11 -12.81 5.53
N LEU A 18 -1.90 -12.45 5.07
CA LEU A 18 -1.01 -11.55 5.79
C LEU A 18 -1.58 -10.12 5.89
N ALA A 19 -2.20 -9.62 4.82
CA ALA A 19 -2.85 -8.30 4.84
C ALA A 19 -3.97 -8.26 5.88
N LEU A 20 -4.85 -9.27 5.87
CA LEU A 20 -5.93 -9.42 6.84
C LEU A 20 -5.41 -9.52 8.27
N PHE A 21 -4.37 -10.31 8.51
CA PHE A 21 -3.76 -10.41 9.84
C PHE A 21 -3.30 -9.04 10.35
N ASN A 22 -2.63 -8.25 9.51
CA ASN A 22 -2.17 -6.90 9.89
C ASN A 22 -3.34 -5.95 10.14
N PHE A 23 -4.39 -5.98 9.32
CA PHE A 23 -5.59 -5.17 9.54
C PHE A 23 -6.41 -5.58 10.76
N VAL A 24 -6.42 -6.85 11.15
CA VAL A 24 -7.13 -7.29 12.36
C VAL A 24 -6.35 -6.94 13.62
N THR A 25 -5.02 -6.89 13.52
CA THR A 25 -4.13 -6.65 14.67
C THR A 25 -3.56 -5.23 14.72
N TYR A 26 -4.13 -4.30 13.94
CA TYR A 26 -3.65 -2.92 13.86
C TYR A 26 -3.94 -2.09 15.12
N THR A 27 -4.92 -2.51 15.92
CA THR A 27 -5.24 -1.88 17.21
C THR A 27 -4.51 -2.61 18.33
N ASN A 28 -3.87 -1.85 19.21
CA ASN A 28 -3.34 -2.34 20.47
C ASN A 28 -4.20 -1.85 21.63
N THR A 29 -4.51 -2.73 22.56
CA THR A 29 -5.22 -2.40 23.80
C THR A 29 -4.28 -2.53 24.98
N SER A 30 -4.15 -1.49 25.80
CA SER A 30 -3.34 -1.52 27.01
C SER A 30 -4.10 -0.95 28.20
N SER A 31 -4.07 -1.66 29.33
CA SER A 31 -4.72 -1.24 30.58
C SER A 31 -3.70 -0.93 31.64
N THR A 32 -3.98 0.09 32.46
CA THR A 32 -3.10 0.54 33.54
C THR A 32 -3.94 1.06 34.70
N GLN A 33 -3.49 0.77 35.91
CA GLN A 33 -4.01 1.37 37.14
C GLN A 33 -2.93 2.25 37.76
N SER A 34 -3.34 3.35 38.37
CA SER A 34 -2.46 4.25 39.10
C SER A 34 -3.17 4.75 40.35
N THR A 35 -2.43 4.88 41.44
CA THR A 35 -2.90 5.48 42.69
C THR A 35 -1.96 6.62 43.02
N PHE A 36 -2.52 7.79 43.32
CA PHE A 36 -1.75 8.97 43.68
C PHE A 36 -2.50 9.82 44.70
N ASN A 37 -1.74 10.69 45.37
CA ASN A 37 -2.22 11.55 46.43
C ASN A 37 -2.17 13.00 45.96
N ILE A 38 -3.30 13.69 46.01
CA ILE A 38 -3.42 15.10 45.66
C ILE A 38 -3.45 15.90 46.95
N LEU A 39 -2.42 16.71 47.18
CA LEU A 39 -2.39 17.62 48.32
C LEU A 39 -3.47 18.69 48.16
N SER A 40 -3.92 19.26 49.28
CA SER A 40 -4.94 20.31 49.25
C SER A 40 -4.57 21.47 48.31
N GLY A 41 -5.52 21.83 47.44
CA GLY A 41 -5.36 22.90 46.45
C GLY A 41 -4.35 22.62 45.34
N GLN A 42 -3.72 21.43 45.33
CA GLN A 42 -2.80 21.00 44.29
C GLN A 42 -3.51 20.17 43.20
N TYR A 43 -2.73 19.73 42.22
CA TYR A 43 -3.17 18.83 41.16
C TYR A 43 -2.08 17.80 40.89
N GLU A 44 -2.49 16.65 40.37
CA GLU A 44 -1.63 15.60 39.83
C GLU A 44 -1.95 15.40 38.36
N TYR A 45 -0.97 14.94 37.58
CA TYR A 45 -1.22 14.71 36.15
C TYR A 45 -0.42 13.55 35.57
N LEU A 46 -0.96 13.00 34.48
CA LEU A 46 -0.35 11.97 33.66
C LEU A 46 -0.22 12.48 32.23
N ALA A 47 0.98 12.39 31.65
CA ALA A 47 1.24 12.79 30.28
C ALA A 47 1.15 11.59 29.33
N THR A 48 0.54 11.78 28.16
CA THR A 48 0.45 10.71 27.16
C THR A 48 0.40 11.26 25.73
N THR A 49 1.30 10.81 24.87
CA THR A 49 1.28 11.15 23.44
C THR A 49 0.32 10.23 22.70
N ARG A 50 -0.60 10.81 21.92
CA ARG A 50 -1.66 10.09 21.23
C ARG A 50 -1.82 10.58 19.79
N SER A 51 -2.25 9.66 18.94
CA SER A 51 -2.55 9.94 17.54
C SER A 51 -4.06 10.04 17.31
N PRO A 52 -4.50 10.68 16.21
CA PRO A 52 -5.91 10.69 15.83
C PRO A 52 -6.48 9.27 15.73
N GLY A 53 -7.66 9.06 16.28
CA GLY A 53 -8.34 7.77 16.32
C GLY A 53 -8.04 6.96 17.57
N ASP A 54 -6.95 7.24 18.30
CA ASP A 54 -6.72 6.62 19.61
C ASP A 54 -7.86 6.97 20.58
N SER A 55 -8.08 6.15 21.59
CA SER A 55 -9.06 6.44 22.64
C SER A 55 -8.60 5.98 24.02
N ILE A 56 -9.23 6.55 25.04
CA ILE A 56 -9.09 6.19 26.44
C ILE A 56 -10.49 5.92 27.02
N SER A 57 -10.61 4.87 27.81
CA SER A 57 -11.78 4.57 28.63
C SER A 57 -11.36 4.10 30.01
N GLY A 58 -12.20 4.24 31.02
CA GLY A 58 -11.85 3.83 32.36
C GLY A 58 -12.77 4.40 33.42
N ALA A 59 -12.28 4.45 34.66
CA ALA A 59 -12.95 5.10 35.76
C ALA A 59 -11.92 5.55 36.80
N PHE A 60 -12.26 6.60 37.54
CA PHE A 60 -11.54 6.98 38.74
C PHE A 60 -12.45 6.90 39.97
N GLN A 61 -11.83 6.72 41.13
CA GLN A 61 -12.46 6.75 42.43
C GLN A 61 -11.54 7.46 43.43
N GLU A 62 -12.10 8.41 44.16
CA GLU A 62 -11.51 9.05 45.32
C GLU A 62 -11.84 8.22 46.57
N GLY A 63 -10.85 7.98 47.41
CA GLY A 63 -10.95 7.10 48.59
C GLY A 63 -10.93 7.80 49.94
N SER A 64 -10.75 9.12 49.99
CA SER A 64 -10.58 9.90 51.23
C SER A 64 -11.84 10.66 51.65
N GLY A 65 -12.93 10.58 50.86
CA GLY A 65 -14.22 11.20 51.14
C GLY A 65 -14.37 12.62 50.59
N SER A 66 -13.45 13.06 49.74
CA SER A 66 -13.51 14.37 49.07
C SER A 66 -13.89 14.24 47.59
N LEU A 67 -14.14 15.36 46.95
CA LEU A 67 -14.53 15.42 45.55
C LEU A 67 -13.32 15.85 44.73
N VAL A 68 -13.06 15.18 43.61
CA VAL A 68 -11.98 15.54 42.69
C VAL A 68 -12.55 16.05 41.38
N SER A 69 -11.77 16.91 40.71
CA SER A 69 -12.04 17.30 39.34
C SER A 69 -11.06 16.63 38.38
N PHE A 70 -11.57 16.10 37.28
CA PHE A 70 -10.83 15.42 36.22
C PHE A 70 -10.88 16.24 34.93
N TYR A 71 -9.74 16.35 34.26
CA TYR A 71 -9.62 17.05 32.98
C TYR A 71 -8.74 16.28 32.01
N ILE A 72 -9.08 16.37 30.72
CA ILE A 72 -8.15 16.04 29.62
C ILE A 72 -7.85 17.33 28.88
N LEU A 73 -6.57 17.66 28.83
CA LEU A 73 -6.04 18.89 28.23
C LEU A 73 -5.08 18.55 27.08
N SER A 74 -5.12 19.32 26.01
CA SER A 74 -4.03 19.35 25.01
C SER A 74 -2.76 19.97 25.59
N SER A 75 -1.63 19.89 24.89
CA SER A 75 -0.38 20.48 25.36
C SER A 75 -0.47 22.00 25.54
N ALA A 76 -1.13 22.69 24.61
CA ALA A 76 -1.36 24.14 24.68
C ALA A 76 -2.33 24.53 25.83
N GLN A 77 -3.37 23.73 26.06
CA GLN A 77 -4.31 23.95 27.16
C GLN A 77 -3.66 23.70 28.52
N PHE A 78 -2.82 22.68 28.63
CA PHE A 78 -2.06 22.40 29.85
C PHE A 78 -1.09 23.53 30.19
N ALA A 79 -0.38 24.08 29.20
CA ALA A 79 0.48 25.26 29.43
C ALA A 79 -0.30 26.48 29.94
N SER A 80 -1.51 26.70 29.42
CA SER A 80 -2.42 27.76 29.88
C SER A 80 -2.94 27.51 31.30
N PHE A 81 -3.21 26.24 31.63
CA PHE A 81 -3.62 25.81 32.97
C PHE A 81 -2.50 26.02 34.00
N GLN A 82 -1.26 25.65 33.68
CA GLN A 82 -0.12 25.77 34.59
C GLN A 82 0.21 27.23 34.94
N THR A 83 -0.05 28.16 34.01
CA THR A 83 0.17 29.60 34.23
C THR A 83 -1.01 30.30 34.92
N GLY A 84 -2.11 29.57 35.19
CA GLY A 84 -3.33 30.13 35.78
C GLY A 84 -4.07 31.09 34.85
N ALA A 85 -3.71 31.16 33.56
CA ALA A 85 -4.29 32.09 32.62
C ALA A 85 -5.74 31.73 32.27
N SER A 86 -6.01 30.45 32.04
CA SER A 86 -7.36 29.92 31.82
C SER A 86 -7.41 28.40 31.99
N LEU A 87 -8.59 27.88 32.31
CA LEU A 87 -8.89 26.44 32.30
C LEU A 87 -9.92 26.17 31.19
N ASN A 88 -9.41 25.95 29.96
CA ASN A 88 -10.19 25.45 28.84
C ASN A 88 -9.78 24.00 28.58
N SER A 89 -10.72 23.07 28.70
CA SER A 89 -10.45 21.63 28.64
C SER A 89 -11.16 20.98 27.45
N MET A 90 -10.59 19.89 26.94
CA MET A 90 -11.24 19.09 25.90
C MET A 90 -12.33 18.19 26.49
N TYR A 91 -12.14 17.78 27.73
CA TYR A 91 -13.06 16.94 28.49
C TYR A 91 -12.91 17.26 29.97
N SER A 92 -14.01 17.31 30.70
CA SER A 92 -13.98 17.53 32.14
C SER A 92 -15.13 16.84 32.87
N ILE A 93 -14.85 16.45 34.10
CA ILE A 93 -15.81 16.02 35.11
C ILE A 93 -15.40 16.73 36.40
N GLN A 94 -16.30 17.43 37.05
CA GLN A 94 -15.94 18.33 38.17
C GLN A 94 -16.64 17.90 39.45
N ASP A 95 -15.89 18.00 40.55
CA ASP A 95 -16.38 17.78 41.92
C ASP A 95 -17.20 16.48 42.09
N VAL A 96 -16.59 15.34 41.75
CA VAL A 96 -17.19 14.01 41.99
C VAL A 96 -16.24 13.09 42.72
N ALA A 97 -16.78 12.18 43.53
CA ALA A 97 -16.00 11.15 44.21
C ALA A 97 -15.61 9.99 43.27
N SER A 98 -16.38 9.74 42.22
CA SER A 98 -16.04 8.74 41.21
C SER A 98 -16.78 9.00 39.91
N SER A 99 -16.19 8.58 38.78
CA SER A 99 -16.88 8.62 37.48
C SER A 99 -16.21 7.69 36.47
N PRO A 100 -16.98 7.07 35.56
CA PRO A 100 -16.43 6.53 34.34
C PRO A 100 -15.90 7.65 33.43
N ILE A 101 -14.97 7.30 32.55
CA ILE A 101 -14.41 8.16 31.53
C ILE A 101 -14.46 7.47 30.16
N SER A 102 -14.71 8.25 29.11
CA SER A 102 -14.56 7.81 27.73
C SER A 102 -14.22 9.01 26.88
N PHE A 103 -13.10 8.94 26.14
CA PHE A 103 -12.63 10.04 25.32
C PHE A 103 -11.86 9.52 24.09
N ALA A 104 -12.08 10.16 22.94
CA ALA A 104 -11.39 9.86 21.69
C ALA A 104 -10.48 11.02 21.30
N PHE A 105 -9.22 10.71 20.96
CA PHE A 105 -8.23 11.69 20.54
C PHE A 105 -8.40 11.98 19.05
N THR A 106 -8.55 13.26 18.69
CA THR A 106 -8.82 13.68 17.31
C THR A 106 -7.62 14.28 16.60
N LEU A 107 -6.61 14.72 17.36
CA LEU A 107 -5.39 15.33 16.85
C LEU A 107 -4.16 14.63 17.44
N GLN A 108 -3.05 14.66 16.71
CA GLN A 108 -1.77 14.20 17.24
C GLN A 108 -1.22 15.24 18.21
N ASP A 109 -1.08 14.89 19.49
CA ASP A 109 -0.54 15.77 20.51
C ASP A 109 -0.08 14.97 21.75
N THR A 110 0.60 15.63 22.68
CA THR A 110 0.78 15.16 24.06
C THR A 110 -0.35 15.71 24.92
N TYR A 111 -1.18 14.80 25.40
CA TYR A 111 -2.32 15.12 26.25
C TYR A 111 -1.97 14.94 27.71
N TYR A 112 -2.57 15.78 28.55
CA TYR A 112 -2.40 15.79 29.99
C TYR A 112 -3.73 15.44 30.64
N ILE A 113 -3.72 14.32 31.36
CA ILE A 113 -4.83 13.88 32.20
C ILE A 113 -4.58 14.45 33.58
N VAL A 114 -5.40 15.41 34.00
CA VAL A 114 -5.20 16.17 35.23
C VAL A 114 -6.29 15.83 36.23
N PHE A 115 -5.87 15.54 37.46
CA PHE A 115 -6.74 15.47 38.62
C PHE A 115 -6.43 16.65 39.53
N ARG A 116 -7.45 17.42 39.86
CA ARG A 116 -7.32 18.59 40.73
C ARG A 116 -8.13 18.37 41.99
N HIS A 117 -7.55 18.79 43.10
CA HIS A 117 -8.25 18.87 44.38
C HIS A 117 -9.54 19.68 44.23
N GLY A 118 -10.67 19.09 44.61
CA GLY A 118 -11.98 19.70 44.41
C GLY A 118 -12.50 20.42 45.66
N SER A 119 -13.79 20.73 45.65
CA SER A 119 -14.46 21.38 46.77
C SER A 119 -14.92 20.33 47.78
N GLY A 120 -14.48 20.46 49.04
CA GLY A 120 -14.77 19.48 50.08
C GLY A 120 -13.89 19.71 51.30
N LEU A 121 -12.91 18.82 51.50
CA LEU A 121 -11.97 18.91 52.63
C LEU A 121 -10.70 19.66 52.22
N PHE A 122 -10.77 20.99 52.23
CA PHE A 122 -9.69 21.93 51.81
C PHE A 122 -8.38 21.84 52.62
N ASN A 123 -8.23 20.90 53.54
CA ASN A 123 -6.97 20.64 54.26
C ASN A 123 -6.63 19.14 54.31
N SER A 124 -7.35 18.30 53.54
CA SER A 124 -7.06 16.88 53.42
C SER A 124 -6.36 16.60 52.11
N THR A 125 -5.44 15.65 52.15
CA THR A 125 -4.96 14.96 50.96
C THR A 125 -6.07 14.05 50.43
N GLU A 126 -6.20 13.99 49.11
CA GLU A 126 -7.15 13.11 48.40
C GLU A 126 -6.38 11.98 47.74
N THR A 127 -6.74 10.74 48.02
CA THR A 127 -6.17 9.57 47.33
C THR A 127 -7.09 9.16 46.19
N VAL A 128 -6.55 9.15 44.98
CA VAL A 128 -7.31 8.80 43.77
C VAL A 128 -6.74 7.52 43.17
N ASP A 129 -7.63 6.55 42.98
CA ASP A 129 -7.41 5.37 42.16
C ASP A 129 -7.95 5.61 40.76
N PHE A 130 -7.09 5.44 39.75
CA PHE A 130 -7.45 5.66 38.36
C PHE A 130 -7.11 4.43 37.51
N GLN A 131 -8.15 3.77 37.00
CA GLN A 131 -8.05 2.65 36.07
C GLN A 131 -8.38 3.13 34.67
N ARG A 132 -7.51 2.85 33.72
CA ARG A 132 -7.68 3.29 32.33
C ARG A 132 -7.21 2.24 31.35
N THR A 133 -7.88 2.20 30.21
CA THR A 133 -7.55 1.40 29.04
C THR A 133 -7.40 2.33 27.85
N TYR A 134 -6.32 2.15 27.10
CA TYR A 134 -6.10 2.83 25.84
C TYR A 134 -6.31 1.86 24.69
N ILE A 135 -6.96 2.33 23.64
CA ILE A 135 -6.97 1.68 22.34
C ILE A 135 -6.15 2.59 21.42
N THR A 136 -5.03 2.08 20.92
CA THR A 136 -4.13 2.81 20.02
C THR A 136 -4.01 2.16 18.67
N HIS A 137 -3.80 2.96 17.65
CA HIS A 137 -3.62 2.49 16.29
C HIS A 137 -2.14 2.39 15.90
N ASP A 138 -1.74 1.24 15.39
CA ASP A 138 -0.41 0.98 14.84
C ASP A 138 -0.42 1.25 13.33
N ASN A 139 0.00 2.46 12.97
CA ASN A 139 0.11 2.89 11.58
C ASN A 139 1.09 2.02 10.77
N PHE A 140 2.09 1.41 11.41
CA PHE A 140 3.02 0.53 10.73
C PHE A 140 2.33 -0.76 10.29
N ARG A 141 1.50 -1.36 11.15
CA ARG A 141 0.66 -2.53 10.78
C ARG A 141 -0.33 -2.18 9.68
N LEU A 142 -0.99 -1.02 9.73
CA LEU A 142 -1.85 -0.57 8.63
C LEU A 142 -1.08 -0.48 7.31
N GLY A 143 0.13 0.11 7.34
CA GLY A 143 1.01 0.20 6.18
C GLY A 143 1.41 -1.17 5.63
N LEU A 144 1.79 -2.12 6.49
CA LEU A 144 2.10 -3.49 6.08
C LEU A 144 0.88 -4.21 5.49
N GLY A 145 -0.31 -4.01 6.07
CA GLY A 145 -1.55 -4.57 5.53
C GLY A 145 -1.80 -4.10 4.10
N LEU A 146 -1.70 -2.80 3.85
CA LEU A 146 -1.84 -2.21 2.51
C LEU A 146 -0.77 -2.71 1.54
N PHE A 147 0.48 -2.82 2.01
CA PHE A 147 1.58 -3.35 1.22
C PHE A 147 1.29 -4.78 0.76
N PHE A 148 0.96 -5.71 1.66
CA PHE A 148 0.64 -7.09 1.29
C PHE A 148 -0.59 -7.20 0.40
N LEU A 149 -1.61 -6.37 0.63
CA LEU A 149 -2.80 -6.34 -0.21
C LEU A 149 -2.49 -5.92 -1.65
N ALA A 150 -1.61 -4.92 -1.84
CA ALA A 150 -1.19 -4.48 -3.17
C ALA A 150 -0.47 -5.59 -3.94
N PHE A 151 0.49 -6.28 -3.30
CA PHE A 151 1.19 -7.41 -3.92
C PHE A 151 0.24 -8.60 -4.20
N ALA A 152 -0.68 -8.88 -3.28
CA ALA A 152 -1.70 -9.90 -3.48
C ALA A 152 -2.55 -9.63 -4.73
N ALA A 153 -2.95 -8.37 -4.94
CA ALA A 153 -3.72 -7.98 -6.11
C ALA A 153 -2.94 -8.23 -7.41
N VAL A 154 -1.63 -7.94 -7.46
CA VAL A 154 -0.80 -8.21 -8.63
C VAL A 154 -0.73 -9.71 -8.94
N GLU A 155 -0.47 -10.54 -7.93
CA GLU A 155 -0.40 -12.00 -8.03
C GLU A 155 -1.71 -12.59 -8.55
N ILE A 156 -2.84 -12.16 -7.99
CA ILE A 156 -4.18 -12.59 -8.41
C ILE A 156 -4.44 -12.18 -9.86
N VAL A 157 -4.12 -10.95 -10.25
CA VAL A 157 -4.26 -10.49 -11.64
C VAL A 157 -3.43 -11.36 -12.59
N ILE A 158 -2.19 -11.70 -12.25
CA ILE A 158 -1.33 -12.57 -13.07
C ILE A 158 -1.94 -13.97 -13.20
N ALA A 159 -2.48 -14.53 -12.12
CA ALA A 159 -3.11 -15.85 -12.12
C ALA A 159 -4.30 -15.93 -13.10
N PHE A 160 -5.06 -14.84 -13.24
CA PHE A 160 -6.26 -14.77 -14.09
C PHE A 160 -6.04 -14.13 -15.47
N ARG A 161 -4.84 -13.59 -15.77
CA ARG A 161 -4.56 -12.98 -17.08
C ARG A 161 -4.81 -13.97 -18.23
N PRO A 162 -5.57 -13.61 -19.28
CA PRO A 162 -5.82 -14.49 -20.41
C PRO A 162 -4.51 -14.81 -21.17
N ARG A 163 -4.36 -16.06 -21.62
CA ARG A 163 -3.25 -16.45 -22.51
C ARG A 163 -3.55 -15.93 -23.91
N LYS A 164 -2.58 -15.30 -24.57
CA LYS A 164 -2.65 -15.13 -26.02
C LYS A 164 -2.58 -16.52 -26.65
N ALA A 165 -3.50 -16.83 -27.56
CA ALA A 165 -3.47 -18.09 -28.29
C ALA A 165 -2.13 -18.20 -29.04
N PRO A 166 -1.53 -19.41 -29.12
CA PRO A 166 -0.39 -19.63 -29.99
C PRO A 166 -0.76 -19.21 -31.42
N PRO A 167 0.17 -18.61 -32.20
CA PRO A 167 -0.07 -18.37 -33.60
C PRO A 167 -0.41 -19.71 -34.28
N VAL A 168 -1.54 -19.75 -35.00
CA VAL A 168 -1.93 -20.91 -35.79
C VAL A 168 -0.90 -21.06 -36.90
N ILE A 169 -0.02 -22.07 -36.78
CA ILE A 169 0.88 -22.44 -37.86
C ILE A 169 -0.01 -23.08 -38.94
N PRO A 170 -0.08 -22.55 -40.17
CA PRO A 170 -0.85 -23.18 -41.23
C PRO A 170 -0.33 -24.61 -41.47
N PRO A 171 -1.22 -25.58 -41.76
CA PRO A 171 -0.80 -26.94 -42.03
C PRO A 171 0.22 -26.96 -43.19
N PRO A 172 1.24 -27.83 -43.12
CA PRO A 172 2.20 -27.96 -44.22
C PRO A 172 1.44 -28.29 -45.51
N PRO A 173 1.78 -27.67 -46.65
CA PRO A 173 1.11 -27.94 -47.91
C PRO A 173 1.25 -29.42 -48.30
N PRO A 174 0.22 -30.03 -48.90
CA PRO A 174 0.28 -31.43 -49.31
C PRO A 174 1.41 -31.67 -50.34
N VAL A 175 2.14 -32.76 -50.14
CA VAL A 175 3.34 -33.18 -50.90
C VAL A 175 3.06 -33.40 -52.41
N SER A 176 1.81 -33.36 -52.84
CA SER A 176 1.39 -33.62 -54.22
C SER A 176 1.84 -32.58 -55.26
N PHE A 177 2.40 -31.44 -54.86
CA PHE A 177 2.81 -30.38 -55.80
C PHE A 177 4.18 -30.59 -56.49
N TYR A 178 4.97 -31.61 -56.13
CA TYR A 178 6.31 -31.80 -56.69
C TYR A 178 6.40 -32.74 -57.91
N LEU A 179 5.28 -33.25 -58.44
CA LEU A 179 5.29 -34.26 -59.50
C LEU A 179 4.72 -33.82 -60.86
N GLN A 180 4.32 -32.55 -61.04
CA GLN A 180 3.90 -32.04 -62.34
C GLN A 180 4.80 -30.90 -62.79
N GLY A 181 5.89 -31.26 -63.46
CA GLY A 181 6.82 -30.28 -64.01
C GLY A 181 7.89 -30.88 -64.91
N GLN A 182 7.51 -31.76 -65.84
CA GLN A 182 8.37 -32.03 -67.00
C GLN A 182 8.09 -30.96 -68.08
N PRO A 183 9.11 -30.29 -68.64
CA PRO A 183 8.94 -29.03 -69.37
C PRO A 183 8.58 -29.24 -70.84
N THR A 184 7.77 -28.34 -71.40
CA THR A 184 7.59 -28.14 -72.85
C THR A 184 7.36 -26.64 -73.10
N PRO A 185 7.87 -26.04 -74.21
CA PRO A 185 8.52 -24.73 -74.13
C PRO A 185 7.76 -23.55 -74.78
N THR A 186 8.12 -22.32 -74.31
CA THR A 186 8.14 -21.01 -75.04
C THR A 186 6.80 -20.24 -75.18
N PRO A 187 6.73 -18.87 -75.24
CA PRO A 187 7.77 -17.82 -75.25
C PRO A 187 7.63 -16.63 -74.25
N ALA A 188 8.78 -15.97 -74.06
CA ALA A 188 9.03 -14.51 -73.93
C ALA A 188 8.35 -13.74 -72.79
N GLY A 189 9.02 -13.74 -71.64
CA GLY A 189 8.81 -12.78 -70.57
C GLY A 189 9.46 -11.43 -70.84
N GLN A 190 8.84 -10.37 -70.30
CA GLN A 190 9.57 -9.18 -69.87
C GLN A 190 9.99 -9.40 -68.41
N THR A 191 11.20 -9.89 -68.20
CA THR A 191 11.81 -9.95 -66.86
C THR A 191 12.81 -8.81 -66.76
N VAL A 192 12.47 -7.79 -65.98
CA VAL A 192 13.40 -6.75 -65.55
C VAL A 192 14.50 -7.42 -64.70
N SER A 193 15.76 -7.20 -65.06
CA SER A 193 16.92 -7.91 -64.50
C SER A 193 17.94 -6.94 -63.90
N LYS A 194 18.41 -7.22 -62.69
CA LYS A 194 19.50 -6.49 -62.01
C LYS A 194 20.85 -7.14 -62.34
N ARG A 195 21.94 -6.37 -62.36
CA ARG A 195 23.29 -6.91 -62.58
C ARG A 195 24.11 -6.81 -61.30
N CYS A 196 24.80 -7.89 -60.95
CA CYS A 196 25.72 -7.91 -59.82
C CYS A 196 27.00 -7.14 -60.17
N SER A 197 27.31 -6.08 -59.44
CA SER A 197 28.51 -5.24 -59.67
C SER A 197 29.83 -5.94 -59.36
N PHE A 198 29.80 -7.09 -58.67
CA PHE A 198 31.01 -7.80 -58.22
C PHE A 198 31.44 -8.94 -59.15
N CYS A 199 30.48 -9.68 -59.73
CA CYS A 199 30.78 -10.80 -60.64
C CYS A 199 30.17 -10.62 -62.04
N GLY A 200 29.45 -9.53 -62.27
CA GLY A 200 28.89 -9.16 -63.57
C GLY A 200 27.67 -9.97 -64.01
N GLN A 201 27.18 -10.90 -63.19
CA GLN A 201 26.03 -11.75 -63.50
C GLN A 201 24.70 -10.99 -63.45
N VAL A 202 23.80 -11.31 -64.39
CA VAL A 202 22.46 -10.74 -64.50
C VAL A 202 21.48 -11.66 -63.78
N VAL A 203 20.69 -11.10 -62.86
CA VAL A 203 19.84 -11.82 -61.91
C VAL A 203 18.46 -11.18 -61.86
N GLY A 204 17.44 -11.98 -61.58
CA GLY A 204 16.06 -11.48 -61.47
C GLY A 204 15.92 -10.43 -60.36
N GLU A 205 15.10 -9.40 -60.60
CA GLU A 205 14.92 -8.25 -59.70
C GLU A 205 14.52 -8.60 -58.25
N GLN A 206 13.94 -9.78 -58.05
CA GLN A 206 13.42 -10.26 -56.77
C GLN A 206 14.50 -10.78 -55.81
N LEU A 207 15.75 -10.88 -56.26
CA LEU A 207 16.86 -11.36 -55.45
C LEU A 207 17.61 -10.19 -54.81
N ASN A 208 17.82 -10.27 -53.49
CA ASN A 208 18.60 -9.30 -52.71
C ASN A 208 20.09 -9.65 -52.62
N PHE A 209 20.45 -10.90 -52.93
CA PHE A 209 21.82 -11.42 -52.87
C PHE A 209 22.13 -12.21 -54.14
N CYS A 210 23.35 -12.10 -54.65
CA CYS A 210 23.79 -12.83 -55.83
C CYS A 210 23.97 -14.31 -55.48
N PRO A 211 23.27 -15.25 -56.16
CA PRO A 211 23.39 -16.68 -55.88
C PRO A 211 24.77 -17.25 -56.24
N THR A 212 25.54 -16.56 -57.09
CA THR A 212 26.85 -17.03 -57.53
C THR A 212 27.98 -16.65 -56.58
N CYS A 213 27.94 -15.46 -55.99
CA CYS A 213 29.04 -14.95 -55.16
C CYS A 213 28.63 -14.52 -53.74
N GLY A 214 27.35 -14.63 -53.38
CA GLY A 214 26.84 -14.33 -52.04
C GLY A 214 26.76 -12.84 -51.67
N ASN A 215 27.26 -11.93 -52.53
CA ASN A 215 27.25 -10.50 -52.26
C ASN A 215 25.86 -9.88 -52.45
N LYS A 216 25.55 -8.85 -51.65
CA LYS A 216 24.29 -8.10 -51.73
C LYS A 216 24.20 -7.35 -53.06
N LEU A 217 23.04 -7.43 -53.71
CA LEU A 217 22.76 -6.72 -54.95
C LEU A 217 22.35 -5.29 -54.59
N ASN A 218 23.04 -4.29 -55.15
CA ASN A 218 22.77 -2.88 -54.85
C ASN A 218 21.59 -2.40 -55.71
N ASP A 219 20.55 -1.85 -55.09
CA ASP A 219 19.30 -1.41 -55.73
C ASP A 219 19.43 -0.07 -56.46
N GLN A 220 20.41 0.07 -57.36
CA GLN A 220 20.53 1.23 -58.24
C GLN A 220 20.76 0.78 -59.67
N LEU A 221 19.66 0.71 -60.43
CA LEU A 221 19.70 0.88 -61.88
C LEU A 221 20.15 2.33 -62.19
N PRO A 222 21.09 2.56 -63.11
CA PRO A 222 21.01 3.72 -63.96
C PRO A 222 20.05 3.40 -65.11
N HIS A 223 19.10 4.31 -65.32
CA HIS A 223 18.15 4.37 -66.42
C HIS A 223 18.80 4.10 -67.80
N GLN A 224 18.05 3.42 -68.67
CA GLN A 224 18.23 3.48 -70.12
C GLN A 224 17.99 4.92 -70.61
N GLU A 225 18.80 5.44 -71.53
CA GLU A 225 18.30 5.79 -72.87
C GLU A 225 19.43 6.06 -73.87
N SER A 226 19.06 5.81 -75.12
CA SER A 226 19.78 5.84 -76.38
C SER A 226 20.32 7.20 -76.83
N THR A 227 21.45 7.20 -77.55
CA THR A 227 21.50 7.64 -78.96
C THR A 227 22.61 6.90 -79.69
#